data_AF-A0A4R9BV78-F1
#
_entry.id   AF-A0A4R9BV78-F1
#
_cell.length_a   1.000
_cell.length_b   1.000
_cell.length_c   1.000
_cell.angle_alpha   90.00
_cell.angle_beta   90.00
_cell.angle_gamma   90.00
#
_symmetry.space_group_name_H-M   'P 1'
#
loop_
_entity.id
_entity.type
_entity.pdbx_description
1 polymer ?
#
loop_
_entity_poly.entity_id
_entity_poly.type
_entity_poly.pdbx_seq_one_letter_code
_entity_poly.pdbx_strand_id
1 'polypeptide(L)'
;MSSTTTTTFPYTLTRMGVIMSPEDGNALEAEGVLNPGTGHTPDGTLYLLPRLVATGNVSRVGLARVIIEDGVPTGVEREGVVLAPDRGWERGANNAGVEDPRVTFIPRLGLHVMTYVAYGPLGPRTAVAVSDDLREWRRLGPALFAYDESLDMDLNLFHNKDTVFFPEPVTAPDGVESFAVLHRPMWDLEETKPGEGIRVPAGVTDQRQSIWISYVPVADALADVSALTFWRGHRFLAGPEFAFEELKIGGGPAPLRVPEGWLLLHHGVTGILARAFDQQQKVNYAAGGMILDADDPTIVLSRTSEPLLKAETADETSGIVPNVVFPTAIEEIEGQLYVFYGMADSKIGVARLDRRVAE
;
A
#
# COMPACT_ATOMS: atom_id res chain seq x y z
N MET A 1 -34.80 -18.43 3.61
CA MET A 1 -33.66 -19.36 3.69
C MET A 1 -32.89 -19.22 2.39
N SER A 2 -31.92 -18.29 2.35
CA SER A 2 -31.05 -18.12 1.20
C SER A 2 -29.86 -19.04 1.41
N SER A 3 -29.70 -20.02 0.52
CA SER A 3 -28.54 -20.89 0.44
C SER A 3 -27.37 -20.04 -0.06
N THR A 4 -26.63 -19.39 0.83
CA THR A 4 -25.31 -18.86 0.52
C THR A 4 -24.36 -20.04 0.33
N THR A 5 -24.26 -20.52 -0.91
CA THR A 5 -23.07 -21.23 -1.35
C THR A 5 -21.90 -20.28 -1.16
N THR A 6 -21.11 -20.50 -0.12
CA THR A 6 -19.85 -19.80 0.10
C THR A 6 -18.92 -20.16 -1.05
N THR A 7 -18.95 -19.37 -2.13
CA THR A 7 -18.01 -19.52 -3.23
C THR A 7 -16.61 -19.29 -2.69
N THR A 8 -15.75 -20.28 -2.89
CA THR A 8 -14.36 -20.20 -2.44
C THR A 8 -13.66 -19.05 -3.16
N PHE A 9 -12.85 -18.26 -2.43
CA PHE A 9 -12.12 -17.15 -3.02
C PHE A 9 -11.21 -17.62 -4.18
N PRO A 10 -11.19 -16.94 -5.34
CA PRO A 10 -10.63 -17.50 -6.58
C PRO A 10 -9.09 -17.51 -6.65
N TYR A 11 -8.39 -16.98 -5.64
CA TYR A 11 -6.93 -16.89 -5.66
C TYR A 11 -6.28 -17.49 -4.41
N THR A 12 -5.02 -17.89 -4.53
CA THR A 12 -4.17 -18.36 -3.44
C THR A 12 -2.78 -17.75 -3.50
N LEU A 13 -2.13 -17.60 -2.35
CA LEU A 13 -0.73 -17.20 -2.24
C LEU A 13 0.13 -18.38 -1.78
N THR A 14 1.19 -18.67 -2.51
CA THR A 14 2.17 -19.72 -2.17
C THR A 14 3.52 -19.09 -1.93
N ARG A 15 4.11 -19.26 -0.75
CA ARG A 15 5.45 -18.70 -0.46
C ARG A 15 6.51 -19.27 -1.38
N MET A 16 7.40 -18.41 -1.87
CA MET A 16 8.52 -18.77 -2.72
C MET A 16 9.87 -18.57 -2.00
N GLY A 17 9.98 -17.57 -1.13
CA GLY A 17 11.17 -17.36 -0.30
C GLY A 17 11.45 -15.90 0.03
N VAL A 18 12.66 -15.66 0.53
CA VAL A 18 13.20 -14.30 0.78
C VAL A 18 13.86 -13.80 -0.50
N ILE A 19 13.55 -12.57 -0.93
CA ILE A 19 14.14 -11.93 -2.11
C ILE A 19 15.20 -10.89 -1.75
N MET A 20 15.06 -10.24 -0.58
CA MET A 20 15.99 -9.21 -0.12
C MET A 20 16.09 -9.24 1.41
N SER A 21 17.33 -9.28 1.91
CA SER A 21 17.67 -9.11 3.33
C SER A 21 18.62 -7.92 3.47
N PRO A 22 18.66 -7.24 4.64
CA PRO A 22 19.66 -6.21 4.91
C PRO A 22 21.09 -6.77 4.77
N GLU A 23 22.00 -6.00 4.21
CA GLU A 23 23.43 -6.29 4.16
C GLU A 23 24.09 -5.93 5.48
N ASP A 24 24.91 -6.85 5.98
CA ASP A 24 25.68 -6.65 7.19
C ASP A 24 26.58 -5.40 7.05
N GLY A 25 26.41 -4.45 8.00
CA GLY A 25 27.19 -3.21 8.04
C GLY A 25 26.68 -2.09 7.14
N ASN A 26 25.61 -2.29 6.36
CA ASN A 26 25.00 -1.22 5.57
C ASN A 26 24.13 -0.31 6.46
N ALA A 27 24.64 0.90 6.73
CA ALA A 27 23.96 1.87 7.59
C ALA A 27 22.60 2.33 7.07
N LEU A 28 22.30 2.18 5.77
CA LEU A 28 21.05 2.64 5.18
C LEU A 28 19.88 1.68 5.44
N GLU A 29 20.17 0.43 5.79
CA GLU A 29 19.21 -0.66 6.01
C GLU A 29 19.44 -1.35 7.37
N ALA A 30 20.12 -0.67 8.30
CA ALA A 30 20.49 -1.18 9.62
C ALA A 30 19.29 -1.65 10.47
N GLU A 31 18.10 -1.12 10.20
CA GLU A 31 16.83 -1.52 10.85
C GLU A 31 15.90 -2.30 9.91
N GLY A 32 16.31 -2.57 8.66
CA GLY A 32 15.56 -3.44 7.75
C GLY A 32 15.46 -2.95 6.30
N VAL A 33 15.03 -3.87 5.44
CA VAL A 33 14.58 -3.63 4.06
C VAL A 33 13.13 -4.10 3.93
N LEU A 34 12.21 -3.17 3.72
CA LEU A 34 10.78 -3.41 3.96
C LEU A 34 9.94 -3.09 2.72
N ASN A 35 8.72 -3.62 2.68
CA ASN A 35 7.54 -3.05 2.01
C ASN A 35 7.84 -2.38 0.64
N PRO A 36 8.32 -3.13 -0.37
CA PRO A 36 8.76 -2.53 -1.63
C PRO A 36 7.59 -2.13 -2.53
N GLY A 37 7.78 -1.08 -3.31
CA GLY A 37 7.08 -0.92 -4.59
C GLY A 37 7.79 -1.70 -5.69
N THR A 38 7.20 -1.76 -6.87
CA THR A 38 7.81 -2.35 -8.08
C THR A 38 7.61 -1.46 -9.29
N GLY A 39 8.44 -1.66 -10.30
CA GLY A 39 8.22 -1.05 -11.60
C GLY A 39 9.11 -1.66 -12.67
N HIS A 40 8.70 -1.48 -13.93
CA HIS A 40 9.46 -1.91 -15.08
C HIS A 40 10.06 -0.70 -15.81
N THR A 41 11.35 -0.74 -16.11
CA THR A 41 11.92 0.22 -17.07
C THR A 41 11.38 -0.04 -18.47
N PRO A 42 11.50 0.91 -19.43
CA PRO A 42 10.99 0.74 -20.78
C PRO A 42 11.55 -0.46 -21.56
N ASP A 43 12.71 -0.98 -21.16
CA ASP A 43 13.31 -2.20 -21.73
C ASP A 43 12.77 -3.50 -21.10
N GLY A 44 11.83 -3.40 -20.15
CA GLY A 44 11.19 -4.51 -19.46
C GLY A 44 11.88 -4.94 -18.17
N THR A 45 13.02 -4.34 -17.80
CA THR A 45 13.74 -4.74 -16.57
C THR A 45 12.91 -4.42 -15.33
N LEU A 46 12.69 -5.42 -14.49
CA LEU A 46 11.94 -5.29 -13.25
C LEU A 46 12.83 -4.81 -12.09
N TYR A 47 12.34 -3.84 -11.34
CA TYR A 47 12.96 -3.28 -10.15
C TYR A 47 12.06 -3.38 -8.93
N LEU A 48 12.66 -3.69 -7.77
CA LEU A 48 12.09 -3.38 -6.46
C LEU A 48 12.48 -1.96 -6.06
N LEU A 49 11.54 -1.29 -5.39
CA LEU A 49 11.72 -0.01 -4.72
C LEU A 49 11.55 -0.21 -3.21
N PRO A 50 12.53 -0.82 -2.51
CA PRO A 50 12.41 -1.17 -1.10
C PRO A 50 12.43 0.07 -0.19
N ARG A 51 11.70 0.01 0.93
CA ARG A 51 11.91 0.93 2.06
C ARG A 51 13.18 0.50 2.81
N LEU A 52 14.24 1.28 2.71
CA LEU A 52 15.49 1.08 3.44
C LEU A 52 15.43 1.87 4.75
N VAL A 53 15.60 1.20 5.90
CA VAL A 53 15.48 1.83 7.22
C VAL A 53 16.84 1.91 7.91
N ALA A 54 17.33 3.14 8.11
CA ALA A 54 18.50 3.41 8.92
C ALA A 54 18.14 3.56 10.40
N THR A 55 19.17 3.51 11.26
CA THR A 55 19.04 3.70 12.70
C THR A 55 18.21 4.95 13.06
N GLY A 56 17.27 4.78 13.98
CA GLY A 56 16.33 5.83 14.38
C GLY A 56 15.12 5.94 13.46
N ASN A 57 14.76 4.85 12.77
CA ASN A 57 13.67 4.76 11.81
C ASN A 57 13.71 5.84 10.70
N VAL A 58 14.92 6.15 10.21
CA VAL A 58 15.08 7.08 9.08
C VAL A 58 14.98 6.30 7.77
N SER A 59 13.85 6.44 7.09
CA SER A 59 13.50 5.64 5.92
C SER A 59 13.75 6.33 4.58
N ARG A 60 14.08 5.53 3.57
CA ARG A 60 14.37 5.93 2.18
C ARG A 60 13.73 4.93 1.21
N VAL A 61 13.51 5.33 -0.04
CA VAL A 61 13.19 4.40 -1.13
C VAL A 61 14.47 4.07 -1.89
N GLY A 62 14.84 2.79 -1.87
CA GLY A 62 15.94 2.22 -2.64
C GLY A 62 15.53 1.89 -4.08
N LEU A 63 16.51 1.43 -4.85
CA LEU A 63 16.31 0.80 -6.15
C LEU A 63 17.13 -0.49 -6.18
N ALA A 64 16.50 -1.62 -6.51
CA ALA A 64 17.18 -2.89 -6.62
C ALA A 64 16.63 -3.70 -7.79
N ARG A 65 17.48 -4.08 -8.74
CA ARG A 65 17.10 -4.85 -9.92
C ARG A 65 16.74 -6.28 -9.50
N VAL A 66 15.59 -6.79 -9.92
CA VAL A 66 15.18 -8.16 -9.61
C VAL A 66 16.00 -9.14 -10.44
N ILE A 67 16.53 -10.17 -9.78
CA ILE A 67 17.19 -11.32 -10.42
C ILE A 67 16.12 -12.38 -10.66
N ILE A 68 15.94 -12.77 -11.91
CA ILE A 68 14.96 -13.76 -12.35
C ILE A 68 15.71 -14.95 -12.94
N GLU A 69 15.45 -16.13 -12.40
CA GLU A 69 16.03 -17.40 -12.83
C GLU A 69 14.88 -18.36 -13.16
N ASP A 70 14.84 -18.85 -14.41
CA ASP A 70 13.78 -19.74 -14.92
C ASP A 70 12.35 -19.22 -14.63
N GLY A 71 12.14 -17.91 -14.87
CA GLY A 71 10.86 -17.23 -14.63
C GLY A 71 10.53 -16.94 -13.16
N VAL A 72 11.43 -17.25 -12.23
CA VAL A 72 11.22 -17.06 -10.78
C VAL A 72 12.10 -15.95 -10.23
N PRO A 73 11.57 -14.98 -9.45
CA PRO A 73 12.40 -14.05 -8.68
C PRO A 73 13.21 -14.77 -7.61
N THR A 74 14.54 -14.67 -7.66
CA THR A 74 15.44 -15.36 -6.71
C THR A 74 16.33 -14.43 -5.89
N GLY A 75 16.48 -13.17 -6.28
CA GLY A 75 17.18 -12.17 -5.49
C GLY A 75 17.09 -10.77 -6.07
N VAL A 76 17.95 -9.87 -5.60
CA VAL A 76 18.08 -8.51 -6.14
C VAL A 76 19.53 -8.04 -6.20
N GLU A 77 19.81 -7.09 -7.10
CA GLU A 77 21.04 -6.31 -7.14
C GLU A 77 20.73 -4.85 -6.77
N ARG A 78 21.34 -4.34 -5.69
CA ARG A 78 21.12 -2.95 -5.23
C ARG A 78 21.77 -1.96 -6.18
N GLU A 79 21.04 -0.90 -6.53
CA GLU A 79 21.51 0.19 -7.38
C GLU A 79 21.49 1.57 -6.70
N GLY A 80 21.05 1.66 -5.45
CA GLY A 80 21.16 2.87 -4.63
C GLY A 80 19.83 3.36 -4.06
N VAL A 81 19.73 4.67 -3.85
CA VAL A 81 18.57 5.37 -3.28
C VAL A 81 17.99 6.32 -4.31
N VAL A 82 16.66 6.30 -4.48
CA VAL A 82 15.93 7.15 -5.44
C VAL A 82 15.06 8.20 -4.75
N LEU A 83 14.63 7.97 -3.50
CA LEU A 83 14.08 9.01 -2.64
C LEU A 83 14.65 8.92 -1.23
N ALA A 84 15.19 10.04 -0.73
CA ALA A 84 15.48 10.27 0.68
C ALA A 84 14.52 11.34 1.27
N PRO A 85 14.39 11.49 2.60
CA PRO A 85 13.53 12.51 3.21
C PRO A 85 14.18 13.91 3.12
N ASP A 86 14.24 14.42 1.89
CA ASP A 86 14.97 15.64 1.54
C ASP A 86 14.11 16.90 1.58
N ARG A 87 12.79 16.75 1.68
CA ARG A 87 11.85 17.87 1.79
C ARG A 87 11.51 18.20 3.24
N GLY A 88 11.22 19.48 3.50
CA GLY A 88 10.88 19.95 4.85
C GLY A 88 9.64 19.30 5.46
N TRP A 89 8.73 18.80 4.62
CA TRP A 89 7.52 18.09 5.05
C TRP A 89 7.71 16.57 5.19
N GLU A 90 8.91 16.06 4.86
CA GLU A 90 9.34 14.65 5.08
C GLU A 90 10.23 14.52 6.34
N ARG A 91 10.40 15.61 7.10
CA ARG A 91 11.28 15.70 8.27
C ARG A 91 10.61 16.44 9.42
N GLY A 92 10.48 15.78 10.56
CA GLY A 92 10.23 16.40 11.85
C GLY A 92 11.51 16.70 12.63
N ALA A 93 11.36 17.11 13.89
CA ALA A 93 12.49 17.39 14.77
C ALA A 93 13.27 16.12 15.17
N ASN A 94 12.55 15.00 15.32
CA ASN A 94 13.09 13.72 15.80
C ASN A 94 12.76 12.55 14.87
N ASN A 95 12.27 12.83 13.67
CA ASN A 95 11.81 11.82 12.72
C ASN A 95 12.03 12.31 11.29
N ALA A 96 12.29 11.39 10.36
CA ALA A 96 12.41 11.71 8.95
C ALA A 96 12.17 10.44 8.14
N GLY A 97 11.37 10.50 7.08
CA GLY A 97 11.10 9.28 6.34
C GLY A 97 10.29 9.45 5.07
N VAL A 98 10.58 8.56 4.12
CA VAL A 98 9.73 8.24 2.97
C VAL A 98 9.49 6.73 3.00
N GLU A 99 8.27 6.35 3.34
CA GLU A 99 7.92 5.00 3.79
C GLU A 99 6.95 4.29 2.85
N ASP A 100 7.08 2.96 2.83
CA ASP A 100 6.19 1.97 2.24
C ASP A 100 5.64 2.36 0.84
N PRO A 101 6.54 2.61 -0.13
CA PRO A 101 6.13 3.07 -1.45
C PRO A 101 5.21 2.04 -2.12
N ARG A 102 4.11 2.52 -2.69
CA ARG A 102 3.34 1.79 -3.69
C ARG A 102 3.54 2.48 -5.02
N VAL A 103 3.94 1.70 -6.02
CA VAL A 103 4.21 2.21 -7.36
C VAL A 103 3.23 1.56 -8.32
N THR A 104 2.60 2.40 -9.14
CA THR A 104 1.66 1.97 -10.16
C THR A 104 2.09 2.59 -11.48
N PHE A 105 2.39 1.78 -12.48
CA PHE A 105 2.49 2.30 -13.84
C PHE A 105 1.08 2.61 -14.35
N ILE A 106 0.84 3.86 -14.74
CA ILE A 106 -0.44 4.31 -15.30
C ILE A 106 -0.23 4.54 -16.80
N PRO A 107 -0.65 3.61 -17.69
CA PRO A 107 -0.39 3.70 -19.12
C PRO A 107 -0.93 4.98 -19.76
N ARG A 108 -2.06 5.48 -19.25
CA ARG A 108 -2.69 6.70 -19.75
C ARG A 108 -1.85 7.97 -19.52
N LEU A 109 -0.98 7.95 -18.51
CA LEU A 109 -0.01 9.02 -18.23
C LEU A 109 1.37 8.71 -18.82
N GLY A 110 1.68 7.44 -19.08
CA GLY A 110 3.02 6.99 -19.44
C GLY A 110 4.03 7.15 -18.31
N LEU A 111 3.57 7.08 -17.05
CA LEU A 111 4.38 7.35 -15.86
C LEU A 111 4.16 6.27 -14.81
N HIS A 112 5.22 5.99 -14.06
CA HIS A 112 5.13 5.38 -12.74
C HIS A 112 4.68 6.45 -11.74
N VAL A 113 3.58 6.18 -11.05
CA VAL A 113 3.07 7.01 -9.97
C VAL A 113 3.35 6.29 -8.66
N MET A 114 4.16 6.92 -7.81
CA MET A 114 4.46 6.44 -6.47
C MET A 114 3.63 7.20 -5.45
N THR A 115 2.85 6.48 -4.66
CA THR A 115 2.34 6.94 -3.38
C THR A 115 3.28 6.46 -2.27
N TYR A 116 3.59 7.33 -1.32
CA TYR A 116 4.45 7.00 -0.20
C TYR A 116 4.02 7.77 1.04
N VAL A 117 4.40 7.28 2.22
CA VAL A 117 4.18 7.98 3.48
C VAL A 117 5.37 8.89 3.76
N ALA A 118 5.17 10.19 3.68
CA ALA A 118 6.11 11.18 4.16
C ALA A 118 5.94 11.38 5.66
N TYR A 119 7.03 11.15 6.39
CA TYR A 119 7.03 11.20 7.85
C TYR A 119 7.54 12.56 8.34
N GLY A 120 6.62 13.53 8.38
CA GLY A 120 6.92 14.94 8.64
C GLY A 120 6.75 15.39 10.09
N PRO A 121 6.74 16.71 10.36
CA PRO A 121 6.60 17.28 11.69
C PRO A 121 5.28 16.96 12.40
N LEU A 122 4.22 16.74 11.64
CA LEU A 122 2.88 16.44 12.16
C LEU A 122 2.55 14.95 12.12
N GLY A 123 3.52 14.10 11.79
CA GLY A 123 3.32 12.66 11.60
C GLY A 123 3.18 12.23 10.14
N PRO A 124 2.65 11.02 9.91
CA PRO A 124 2.58 10.40 8.59
C PRO A 124 1.53 11.08 7.71
N ARG A 125 1.95 11.50 6.52
CA ARG A 125 1.08 11.97 5.45
C ARG A 125 1.38 11.24 4.16
N THR A 126 0.36 10.98 3.37
CA THR A 126 0.59 10.48 2.02
C THR A 126 1.09 11.58 1.11
N ALA A 127 2.02 11.22 0.22
CA ALA A 127 2.46 12.04 -0.87
C ALA A 127 2.62 11.26 -2.17
N VAL A 128 2.75 12.02 -3.26
CA VAL A 128 2.86 11.50 -4.61
C VAL A 128 4.16 11.97 -5.26
N ALA A 129 4.83 11.05 -5.92
CA ALA A 129 5.95 11.31 -6.83
C ALA A 129 5.72 10.57 -8.15
N VAL A 130 6.34 11.04 -9.23
CA VAL A 130 6.25 10.41 -10.54
C VAL A 130 7.61 10.25 -11.20
N SER A 131 7.75 9.21 -12.01
CA SER A 131 8.96 8.88 -12.75
C SER A 131 8.60 8.17 -14.07
N ASP A 132 9.40 8.37 -15.10
CA ASP A 132 9.35 7.61 -16.36
C ASP A 132 10.42 6.49 -16.42
N ASP A 133 11.43 6.53 -15.56
CA ASP A 133 12.62 5.66 -15.60
C ASP A 133 12.94 4.90 -14.30
N LEU A 134 12.14 5.12 -13.24
CA LEU A 134 12.30 4.59 -11.87
C LEU A 134 13.53 5.11 -11.10
N ARG A 135 14.39 5.90 -11.73
CA ARG A 135 15.64 6.41 -11.13
C ARG A 135 15.47 7.84 -10.66
N GLU A 136 14.93 8.69 -11.52
CA GLU A 136 14.68 10.09 -11.22
C GLU A 136 13.20 10.28 -10.86
N TRP A 137 12.95 10.83 -9.67
CA TRP A 137 11.59 11.00 -9.13
C TRP A 137 11.26 12.46 -8.89
N ARG A 138 10.25 12.95 -9.62
CA ARG A 138 9.66 14.26 -9.37
C ARG A 138 8.58 14.15 -8.30
N ARG A 139 8.87 14.66 -7.10
CA ARG A 139 7.87 14.83 -6.03
C ARG A 139 6.84 15.86 -6.46
N LEU A 140 5.57 15.46 -6.46
CA LEU A 140 4.43 16.37 -6.68
C LEU A 140 4.00 17.03 -5.37
N GLY A 141 4.11 16.31 -4.25
CA GLY A 141 3.85 16.83 -2.90
C GLY A 141 2.90 15.96 -2.09
N PRO A 142 2.52 16.41 -0.87
CA PRO A 142 1.48 15.78 -0.07
C PRO A 142 0.14 15.72 -0.80
N ALA A 143 -0.60 14.63 -0.62
CA ALA A 143 -1.98 14.55 -1.07
C ALA A 143 -2.88 15.47 -0.23
N LEU A 144 -3.85 16.09 -0.90
CA LEU A 144 -4.90 16.93 -0.35
C LEU A 144 -6.26 16.35 -0.74
N PHE A 145 -7.23 16.50 0.15
CA PHE A 145 -8.59 15.99 -0.01
C PHE A 145 -9.52 17.17 -0.21
N ALA A 146 -10.33 17.15 -1.27
CA ALA A 146 -11.37 18.12 -1.50
C ALA A 146 -12.40 18.05 -0.37
N TYR A 147 -12.89 19.20 0.10
CA TYR A 147 -13.94 19.21 1.10
C TYR A 147 -15.23 18.61 0.52
N ASP A 148 -15.81 17.65 1.23
CA ASP A 148 -17.10 17.04 0.92
C ASP A 148 -18.06 17.31 2.08
N GLU A 149 -19.03 18.21 1.85
CA GLU A 149 -20.02 18.60 2.86
C GLU A 149 -20.81 17.40 3.39
N SER A 150 -21.01 16.35 2.57
CA SER A 150 -21.77 15.17 2.99
C SER A 150 -21.06 14.36 4.09
N LEU A 151 -19.75 14.54 4.23
CA LEU A 151 -18.95 13.91 5.27
C LEU A 151 -18.88 14.74 6.56
N ASP A 152 -19.30 16.01 6.53
CA ASP A 152 -19.15 16.98 7.64
C ASP A 152 -17.76 16.92 8.29
N MET A 153 -16.72 16.76 7.46
CA MET A 153 -15.37 16.46 7.92
C MET A 153 -14.32 16.93 6.93
N ASP A 154 -13.29 17.60 7.45
CA ASP A 154 -12.08 17.88 6.68
C ASP A 154 -11.09 16.70 6.81
N LEU A 155 -10.99 15.89 5.75
CA LEU A 155 -10.09 14.74 5.72
C LEU A 155 -8.60 15.13 5.79
N ASN A 156 -8.24 16.39 5.52
CA ASN A 156 -6.86 16.87 5.60
C ASN A 156 -6.34 17.01 7.05
N LEU A 157 -7.23 16.88 8.04
CA LEU A 157 -6.88 16.91 9.47
C LEU A 157 -6.24 15.59 9.94
N PHE A 158 -6.46 14.50 9.22
CA PHE A 158 -6.09 13.16 9.66
C PHE A 158 -4.81 12.67 8.99
N HIS A 159 -4.07 11.82 9.70
CA HIS A 159 -3.01 11.05 9.07
C HIS A 159 -3.60 10.06 8.08
N ASN A 160 -2.78 9.66 7.10
CA ASN A 160 -3.20 8.76 6.05
C ASN A 160 -2.05 7.85 5.61
N LYS A 161 -2.35 6.57 5.42
CA LYS A 161 -1.39 5.53 5.01
C LYS A 161 -2.02 4.61 3.97
N ASP A 162 -1.24 3.63 3.51
CA ASP A 162 -1.71 2.52 2.66
C ASP A 162 -2.39 2.99 1.38
N THR A 163 -1.75 3.98 0.75
CA THR A 163 -2.27 4.65 -0.43
C THR A 163 -1.73 4.04 -1.69
N VAL A 164 -2.59 3.86 -2.70
CA VAL A 164 -2.20 3.29 -3.99
C VAL A 164 -3.21 3.63 -5.09
N PHE A 165 -2.72 3.97 -6.27
CA PHE A 165 -3.56 4.23 -7.44
C PHE A 165 -3.98 2.93 -8.13
N PHE A 166 -5.14 2.96 -8.74
CA PHE A 166 -5.52 1.95 -9.73
C PHE A 166 -4.70 2.17 -11.02
N PRO A 167 -4.30 1.10 -11.73
CA PRO A 167 -3.52 1.22 -12.96
C PRO A 167 -4.35 1.73 -14.15
N GLU A 168 -5.66 1.52 -14.13
CA GLU A 168 -6.60 1.94 -15.18
C GLU A 168 -7.63 2.93 -14.62
N PRO A 169 -8.12 3.87 -15.45
CA PRO A 169 -9.25 4.72 -15.08
C PRO A 169 -10.50 3.91 -14.75
N VAL A 170 -11.32 4.46 -13.86
CA VAL A 170 -12.67 3.98 -13.52
C VAL A 170 -13.67 5.12 -13.66
N THR A 171 -14.95 4.81 -13.63
CA THR A 171 -15.99 5.84 -13.57
C THR A 171 -16.22 6.23 -12.11
N ALA A 172 -15.94 7.48 -11.75
CA ALA A 172 -16.24 7.98 -10.40
C ALA A 172 -17.76 8.09 -10.18
N PRO A 173 -18.25 8.16 -8.92
CA PRO A 173 -19.68 8.24 -8.63
C PRO A 173 -20.42 9.44 -9.25
N ASP A 174 -19.71 10.50 -9.62
CA ASP A 174 -20.25 11.66 -10.34
C ASP A 174 -20.31 11.47 -11.87
N GLY A 175 -19.93 10.29 -12.36
CA GLY A 175 -19.88 9.92 -13.77
C GLY A 175 -18.60 10.33 -14.50
N VAL A 176 -17.61 10.91 -13.80
CA VAL A 176 -16.36 11.39 -14.42
C VAL A 176 -15.33 10.26 -14.48
N GLU A 177 -14.76 10.04 -15.67
CA GLU A 177 -13.60 9.15 -15.85
C GLU A 177 -12.42 9.65 -15.01
N SER A 178 -11.98 8.83 -14.06
CA SER A 178 -11.03 9.22 -13.02
C SER A 178 -10.02 8.11 -12.73
N PHE A 179 -8.80 8.49 -12.37
CA PHE A 179 -7.91 7.60 -11.65
C PHE A 179 -8.42 7.45 -10.22
N ALA A 180 -8.74 6.23 -9.81
CA ALA A 180 -9.07 5.93 -8.43
C ALA A 180 -7.80 5.75 -7.60
N VAL A 181 -7.88 6.12 -6.32
CA VAL A 181 -6.82 5.95 -5.33
C VAL A 181 -7.41 5.39 -4.05
N LEU A 182 -6.87 4.25 -3.61
CA LEU A 182 -7.16 3.70 -2.29
C LEU A 182 -6.36 4.47 -1.25
N HIS A 183 -6.93 4.62 -0.06
CA HIS A 183 -6.25 5.21 1.07
C HIS A 183 -6.85 4.76 2.40
N ARG A 184 -6.14 5.02 3.50
CA ARG A 184 -6.54 4.61 4.84
C ARG A 184 -6.36 5.77 5.82
N PRO A 185 -7.40 6.59 6.02
CA PRO A 185 -7.39 7.64 7.03
C PRO A 185 -7.27 7.05 8.45
N MET A 186 -6.58 7.78 9.32
CA MET A 186 -6.41 7.44 10.73
C MET A 186 -7.19 8.44 11.58
N TRP A 187 -8.31 7.97 12.15
CA TRP A 187 -9.33 8.83 12.77
C TRP A 187 -8.98 9.41 14.14
N ASP A 188 -7.86 8.99 14.73
CA ASP A 188 -7.46 9.44 16.07
C ASP A 188 -6.65 10.73 16.01
N LEU A 189 -7.28 11.85 16.38
CA LEU A 189 -6.62 13.15 16.44
C LEU A 189 -5.81 13.33 17.73
N GLU A 190 -5.95 12.44 18.73
CA GLU A 190 -5.18 12.47 19.97
C GLU A 190 -3.67 12.49 19.68
N GLU A 191 -3.25 11.82 18.60
CA GLU A 191 -1.86 11.70 18.17
C GLU A 191 -1.27 13.02 17.65
N THR A 192 -2.12 13.89 17.11
CA THR A 192 -1.71 15.22 16.62
C THR A 192 -1.92 16.29 17.67
N LYS A 193 -3.03 16.21 18.40
CA LYS A 193 -3.41 17.18 19.42
C LYS A 193 -4.11 16.47 20.58
N PRO A 194 -3.49 16.40 21.77
CA PRO A 194 -4.08 15.75 22.94
C PRO A 194 -5.45 16.35 23.31
N GLY A 195 -6.41 15.48 23.63
CA GLY A 195 -7.78 15.80 24.02
C GLY A 195 -8.80 15.84 22.87
N GLU A 196 -8.38 15.67 21.61
CA GLU A 196 -9.31 15.66 20.46
C GLU A 196 -9.97 14.29 20.23
N GLY A 197 -9.28 13.19 20.60
CA GLY A 197 -9.76 11.81 20.45
C GLY A 197 -10.09 11.37 19.02
N ILE A 198 -10.84 10.28 18.93
CA ILE A 198 -11.28 9.71 17.64
C ILE A 198 -12.45 10.50 17.06
N ARG A 199 -12.36 10.86 15.78
CA ARG A 199 -13.45 11.49 15.01
C ARG A 199 -13.63 10.84 13.65
N VAL A 200 -14.86 10.45 13.33
CA VAL A 200 -15.22 9.80 12.08
C VAL A 200 -16.16 10.67 11.24
N PRO A 201 -16.13 10.55 9.90
CA PRO A 201 -17.06 11.28 9.03
C PRO A 201 -18.54 11.01 9.32
N ALA A 202 -19.41 11.93 8.93
CA ALA A 202 -20.85 11.75 9.01
C ALA A 202 -21.30 10.47 8.30
N GLY A 203 -22.19 9.71 8.94
CA GLY A 203 -22.67 8.42 8.44
C GLY A 203 -21.74 7.23 8.69
N VAL A 204 -20.52 7.45 9.20
CA VAL A 204 -19.57 6.38 9.55
C VAL A 204 -19.70 6.06 11.03
N THR A 205 -19.99 4.80 11.36
CA THR A 205 -20.09 4.34 12.76
C THR A 205 -18.89 3.53 13.22
N ASP A 206 -18.16 2.93 12.28
CA ASP A 206 -16.96 2.17 12.59
C ASP A 206 -15.76 3.09 12.76
N GLN A 207 -15.20 3.12 13.97
CA GLN A 207 -14.05 3.93 14.32
C GLN A 207 -12.72 3.30 13.88
N ARG A 208 -12.76 2.05 13.39
CA ARG A 208 -11.56 1.34 12.98
C ARG A 208 -11.03 1.89 11.67
N GLN A 209 -9.71 1.86 11.59
CA GLN A 209 -8.91 2.21 10.43
C GLN A 209 -9.29 1.30 9.25
N SER A 210 -9.88 1.91 8.22
CA SER A 210 -10.61 1.23 7.12
C SER A 210 -10.14 1.74 5.75
N ILE A 211 -10.36 0.96 4.70
CA ILE A 211 -10.00 1.34 3.32
C ILE A 211 -11.08 2.28 2.78
N TRP A 212 -10.62 3.39 2.21
CA TRP A 212 -11.42 4.38 1.49
C TRP A 212 -10.90 4.50 0.06
N ILE A 213 -11.75 5.02 -0.81
CA ILE A 213 -11.44 5.29 -2.21
C ILE A 213 -11.76 6.75 -2.53
N SER A 214 -10.87 7.38 -3.29
CA SER A 214 -11.00 8.74 -3.80
C SER A 214 -10.64 8.77 -5.28
N TYR A 215 -10.88 9.91 -5.93
CA TYR A 215 -10.77 10.03 -7.37
C TYR A 215 -10.00 11.30 -7.78
N VAL A 216 -9.26 11.17 -8.88
CA VAL A 216 -8.63 12.28 -9.61
C VAL A 216 -9.09 12.21 -11.05
N PRO A 217 -9.74 13.25 -11.61
CA PRO A 217 -10.18 13.22 -12.99
C PRO A 217 -9.02 12.99 -13.95
N VAL A 218 -9.22 12.11 -14.92
CA VAL A 218 -8.17 11.81 -15.91
C VAL A 218 -7.79 13.06 -16.69
N ALA A 219 -8.78 13.87 -17.10
CA ALA A 219 -8.56 15.10 -17.85
C ALA A 219 -7.66 16.10 -17.09
N ASP A 220 -7.87 16.24 -15.78
CA ASP A 220 -7.10 17.16 -14.95
C ASP A 220 -5.65 16.69 -14.82
N ALA A 221 -5.44 15.40 -14.53
CA ALA A 221 -4.10 14.80 -14.43
C ALA A 221 -3.33 14.79 -15.76
N LEU A 222 -4.00 14.68 -16.90
CA LEU A 222 -3.37 14.80 -18.22
C LEU A 222 -3.00 16.24 -18.57
N ALA A 223 -3.82 17.21 -18.15
CA ALA A 223 -3.54 18.63 -18.37
C ALA A 223 -2.40 19.13 -17.46
N ASP A 224 -2.42 18.73 -16.19
CA ASP A 224 -1.36 18.95 -15.22
C ASP A 224 -1.28 17.76 -14.26
N VAL A 225 -0.19 17.01 -14.39
CA VAL A 225 0.15 15.86 -13.53
C VAL A 225 0.15 16.19 -12.03
N SER A 226 0.33 17.46 -11.64
CA SER A 226 0.22 17.86 -10.23
C SER A 226 -1.18 17.62 -9.64
N ALA A 227 -2.22 17.53 -10.48
CA ALA A 227 -3.57 17.18 -10.05
C ALA A 227 -3.67 15.81 -9.35
N LEU A 228 -2.68 14.92 -9.55
CA LEU A 228 -2.56 13.65 -8.82
C LEU A 228 -2.44 13.82 -7.30
N THR A 229 -2.18 15.03 -6.79
CA THR A 229 -2.17 15.33 -5.34
C THR A 229 -3.49 15.88 -4.81
N PHE A 230 -4.53 16.09 -5.63
CA PHE A 230 -5.81 16.64 -5.18
C PHE A 230 -6.96 15.66 -5.43
N TRP A 231 -7.38 14.98 -4.38
CA TRP A 231 -8.33 13.87 -4.44
C TRP A 231 -9.73 14.33 -4.05
N ARG A 232 -10.76 13.77 -4.68
CA ARG A 232 -12.16 14.13 -4.41
C ARG A 232 -13.10 12.92 -4.44
N GLY A 233 -14.36 13.13 -4.10
CA GLY A 233 -15.40 12.09 -4.21
C GLY A 233 -15.19 10.92 -3.26
N HIS A 234 -14.78 11.20 -2.02
CA HIS A 234 -14.33 10.21 -1.05
C HIS A 234 -15.45 9.23 -0.67
N ARG A 235 -15.18 7.93 -0.71
CA ARG A 235 -16.12 6.88 -0.32
C ARG A 235 -15.47 5.88 0.62
N PHE A 236 -16.21 5.44 1.63
CA PHE A 236 -15.86 4.25 2.39
C PHE A 236 -15.92 3.04 1.46
N LEU A 237 -14.86 2.23 1.42
CA LEU A 237 -14.80 1.02 0.60
C LEU A 237 -15.06 -0.21 1.46
N ALA A 238 -14.19 -0.42 2.46
CA ALA A 238 -14.23 -1.63 3.28
C ALA A 238 -13.66 -1.34 4.67
N GLY A 239 -14.28 -1.93 5.69
CA GLY A 239 -13.78 -1.92 7.07
C GLY A 239 -13.46 -3.34 7.55
N PRO A 240 -12.85 -3.49 8.73
CA PRO A 240 -12.67 -4.79 9.36
C PRO A 240 -13.98 -5.58 9.54
N GLU A 241 -14.01 -6.81 9.06
CA GLU A 241 -15.18 -7.68 9.08
C GLU A 241 -14.88 -9.05 9.73
N PHE A 242 -13.70 -9.60 9.47
CA PHE A 242 -13.28 -10.92 9.95
C PHE A 242 -12.24 -10.88 11.08
N ALA A 243 -12.03 -12.03 11.74
CA ALA A 243 -11.20 -12.10 12.95
C ALA A 243 -9.73 -11.72 12.72
N PHE A 244 -9.14 -12.09 11.57
CA PHE A 244 -7.74 -11.78 11.27
C PHE A 244 -7.48 -10.29 10.99
N GLU A 245 -8.54 -9.50 10.89
CA GLU A 245 -8.49 -8.09 10.53
C GLU A 245 -9.16 -7.18 11.56
N GLU A 246 -9.45 -7.70 12.75
CA GLU A 246 -10.33 -7.11 13.77
C GLU A 246 -10.01 -5.65 14.15
N LEU A 247 -8.73 -5.24 14.12
CA LEU A 247 -8.29 -3.91 14.56
C LEU A 247 -8.32 -2.88 13.45
N LYS A 248 -7.82 -3.24 12.26
CA LYS A 248 -7.68 -2.37 11.09
C LYS A 248 -7.37 -3.16 9.83
N ILE A 249 -7.67 -2.54 8.69
CA ILE A 249 -7.24 -2.98 7.36
C ILE A 249 -6.59 -1.83 6.59
N GLY A 250 -5.92 -2.15 5.49
CA GLY A 250 -5.36 -1.18 4.56
C GLY A 250 -4.97 -1.83 3.23
N GLY A 251 -4.96 -1.04 2.15
CA GLY A 251 -4.55 -1.49 0.83
C GLY A 251 -3.09 -1.94 0.79
N GLY A 252 -2.82 -3.02 0.07
CA GLY A 252 -1.46 -3.51 -0.16
C GLY A 252 -0.90 -2.95 -1.48
N PRO A 253 -0.75 -3.79 -2.52
CA PRO A 253 -0.36 -3.40 -3.87
C PRO A 253 -1.49 -2.69 -4.63
N ALA A 254 -1.15 -2.17 -5.82
CA ALA A 254 -2.15 -1.68 -6.75
C ALA A 254 -3.16 -2.79 -7.10
N PRO A 255 -4.47 -2.49 -7.16
CA PRO A 255 -5.47 -3.47 -7.58
C PRO A 255 -5.13 -4.03 -8.97
N LEU A 256 -5.16 -5.36 -9.09
CA LEU A 256 -4.88 -6.07 -10.33
C LEU A 256 -6.19 -6.34 -11.07
N ARG A 257 -6.25 -5.99 -12.36
CA ARG A 257 -7.38 -6.34 -13.23
C ARG A 257 -7.37 -7.85 -13.46
N VAL A 258 -8.48 -8.51 -13.12
CA VAL A 258 -8.66 -9.96 -13.26
C VAL A 258 -10.03 -10.29 -13.87
N PRO A 259 -10.28 -11.53 -14.35
CA PRO A 259 -11.57 -11.87 -14.95
C PRO A 259 -12.78 -11.64 -14.03
N GLU A 260 -12.59 -11.75 -12.71
CA GLU A 260 -13.64 -11.54 -11.71
C GLU A 260 -13.88 -10.06 -11.34
N GLY A 261 -13.01 -9.13 -11.76
CA GLY A 261 -13.06 -7.71 -11.39
C GLY A 261 -11.69 -7.12 -11.06
N TRP A 262 -11.59 -6.40 -9.95
CA TRP A 262 -10.32 -5.94 -9.39
C TRP A 262 -9.91 -6.81 -8.20
N LEU A 263 -8.79 -7.52 -8.32
CA LEU A 263 -8.18 -8.21 -7.18
C LEU A 263 -7.41 -7.19 -6.33
N LEU A 264 -7.90 -6.94 -5.13
CA LEU A 264 -7.21 -6.16 -4.10
C LEU A 264 -6.66 -7.10 -3.04
N LEU A 265 -5.33 -7.19 -2.95
CA LEU A 265 -4.68 -7.73 -1.76
C LEU A 265 -4.62 -6.64 -0.69
N HIS A 266 -5.09 -6.95 0.50
CA HIS A 266 -5.09 -6.02 1.63
C HIS A 266 -4.45 -6.70 2.84
N HIS A 267 -3.97 -5.90 3.79
CA HIS A 267 -3.58 -6.43 5.10
C HIS A 267 -4.75 -6.35 6.08
N GLY A 268 -4.75 -7.26 7.05
CA GLY A 268 -5.58 -7.26 8.24
C GLY A 268 -4.71 -7.36 9.50
N VAL A 269 -5.15 -6.75 10.60
CA VAL A 269 -4.38 -6.67 11.83
C VAL A 269 -5.16 -7.17 13.05
N THR A 270 -4.48 -7.95 13.89
CA THR A 270 -4.91 -8.38 15.23
C THR A 270 -3.93 -7.94 16.31
N GLY A 271 -4.29 -8.11 17.59
CA GLY A 271 -3.40 -7.82 18.73
C GLY A 271 -3.70 -6.49 19.44
N ILE A 272 -2.67 -5.67 19.70
CA ILE A 272 -2.80 -4.40 20.42
C ILE A 272 -2.04 -3.30 19.66
N LEU A 273 -2.78 -2.31 19.15
CA LEU A 273 -2.20 -1.13 18.50
C LEU A 273 -1.44 -0.27 19.53
N ALA A 274 -0.22 0.12 19.18
CA ALA A 274 0.48 1.23 19.82
C ALA A 274 0.14 2.55 19.08
N ARG A 275 0.59 3.69 19.60
CA ARG A 275 0.40 5.00 18.94
C ARG A 275 1.10 5.03 17.57
N ALA A 276 0.66 5.87 16.64
CA ALA A 276 1.23 5.92 15.29
C ALA A 276 2.73 6.24 15.23
N PHE A 277 3.26 6.91 16.26
CA PHE A 277 4.68 7.23 16.39
C PHE A 277 5.50 6.13 17.04
N ASP A 278 4.85 5.14 17.66
CA ASP A 278 5.50 4.03 18.37
C ASP A 278 5.63 2.81 17.45
N GLN A 279 6.68 2.01 17.70
CA GLN A 279 6.83 0.71 17.04
C GLN A 279 5.73 -0.26 17.48
N GLN A 280 5.13 -0.94 16.50
CA GLN A 280 3.96 -1.78 16.70
C GLN A 280 4.34 -3.20 17.16
N GLN A 281 4.90 -3.35 18.36
CA GLN A 281 5.47 -4.63 18.83
C GLN A 281 4.47 -5.75 19.19
N LYS A 282 3.16 -5.44 19.24
CA LYS A 282 2.12 -6.33 19.78
C LYS A 282 0.98 -6.59 18.80
N VAL A 283 1.25 -6.44 17.51
CA VAL A 283 0.28 -6.67 16.45
C VAL A 283 0.71 -7.85 15.58
N ASN A 284 -0.24 -8.45 14.88
CA ASN A 284 0.06 -9.43 13.84
C ASN A 284 -0.58 -8.95 12.54
N TYR A 285 0.19 -8.92 11.46
CA TYR A 285 -0.29 -8.58 10.13
C TYR A 285 -0.40 -9.83 9.27
N ALA A 286 -1.53 -9.96 8.58
CA ALA A 286 -1.78 -11.01 7.61
C ALA A 286 -2.38 -10.43 6.33
N ALA A 287 -2.19 -11.12 5.20
CA ALA A 287 -2.73 -10.72 3.90
C ALA A 287 -4.06 -11.43 3.62
N GLY A 288 -5.08 -10.67 3.27
CA GLY A 288 -6.35 -11.13 2.72
C GLY A 288 -6.51 -10.74 1.25
N GLY A 289 -7.65 -11.12 0.66
CA GLY A 289 -8.01 -10.75 -0.70
C GLY A 289 -9.46 -10.28 -0.81
N MET A 290 -9.70 -9.30 -1.67
CA MET A 290 -11.02 -8.84 -2.10
C MET A 290 -11.10 -8.88 -3.63
N ILE A 291 -12.28 -9.20 -4.16
CA ILE A 291 -12.65 -8.91 -5.55
C ILE A 291 -13.61 -7.72 -5.50
N LEU A 292 -13.21 -6.61 -6.10
CA LEU A 292 -14.06 -5.43 -6.30
C LEU A 292 -14.69 -5.50 -7.69
N ASP A 293 -15.87 -4.92 -7.85
CA ASP A 293 -16.54 -4.84 -9.15
C ASP A 293 -15.69 -4.08 -10.17
N ALA A 294 -15.70 -4.56 -11.41
CA ALA A 294 -14.85 -4.07 -12.49
C ALA A 294 -15.17 -2.63 -12.90
N ASP A 295 -16.45 -2.25 -12.84
CA ASP A 295 -16.97 -0.97 -13.31
C ASP A 295 -17.15 0.01 -12.14
N ASP A 296 -17.64 -0.50 -11.00
CA ASP A 296 -17.78 0.27 -9.76
C ASP A 296 -16.91 -0.33 -8.64
N PRO A 297 -15.63 0.10 -8.50
CA PRO A 297 -14.73 -0.47 -7.51
C PRO A 297 -15.15 -0.18 -6.07
N THR A 298 -16.24 0.56 -5.81
CA THR A 298 -16.79 0.72 -4.46
C THR A 298 -17.52 -0.53 -3.96
N ILE A 299 -17.82 -1.48 -4.85
CA ILE A 299 -18.58 -2.70 -4.54
C ILE A 299 -17.62 -3.87 -4.31
N VAL A 300 -17.63 -4.44 -3.10
CA VAL A 300 -16.92 -5.69 -2.79
C VAL A 300 -17.78 -6.89 -3.19
N LEU A 301 -17.36 -7.62 -4.23
CA LEU A 301 -18.06 -8.81 -4.74
C LEU A 301 -17.74 -10.07 -3.94
N SER A 302 -16.50 -10.18 -3.44
CA SER A 302 -16.03 -11.32 -2.66
C SER A 302 -14.86 -10.90 -1.77
N ARG A 303 -14.72 -11.52 -0.60
CA ARG A 303 -13.65 -11.25 0.36
C ARG A 303 -13.29 -12.52 1.12
N THR A 304 -12.01 -12.70 1.41
CA THR A 304 -11.52 -13.83 2.20
C THR A 304 -11.89 -13.66 3.68
N SER A 305 -12.52 -14.68 4.28
CA SER A 305 -12.79 -14.71 5.72
C SER A 305 -11.60 -15.14 6.59
N GLU A 306 -10.59 -15.75 5.95
CA GLU A 306 -9.32 -16.18 6.55
C GLU A 306 -8.16 -15.64 5.71
N PRO A 307 -6.95 -15.43 6.27
CA PRO A 307 -5.82 -14.95 5.51
C PRO A 307 -5.44 -15.85 4.33
N LEU A 308 -5.07 -15.23 3.20
CA LEU A 308 -4.34 -15.89 2.12
C LEU A 308 -2.88 -16.18 2.52
N LEU A 309 -2.30 -15.32 3.36
CA LEU A 309 -0.94 -15.47 3.87
C LEU A 309 -0.86 -14.86 5.28
N LYS A 310 -0.37 -15.62 6.26
CA LYS A 310 -0.16 -15.18 7.66
C LYS A 310 1.25 -15.56 8.11
N ALA A 311 1.91 -14.80 8.96
CA ALA A 311 3.28 -15.11 9.38
C ALA A 311 3.43 -16.55 9.93
N GLU A 312 4.34 -17.32 9.34
CA GLU A 312 4.61 -18.73 9.71
C GLU A 312 6.10 -19.07 9.73
N THR A 313 6.92 -18.39 8.93
CA THR A 313 8.37 -18.65 8.87
C THR A 313 9.13 -17.87 9.95
N ALA A 314 10.38 -18.24 10.23
CA ALA A 314 11.24 -17.49 11.15
C ALA A 314 11.44 -16.04 10.68
N ASP A 315 11.59 -15.83 9.37
CA ASP A 315 11.74 -14.49 8.77
C ASP A 315 10.48 -13.62 8.89
N GLU A 316 9.29 -14.23 8.99
CA GLU A 316 8.00 -13.52 9.14
C GLU A 316 7.60 -13.31 10.60
N THR A 317 8.08 -14.16 11.50
CA THR A 317 7.73 -14.16 12.93
C THR A 317 8.77 -13.46 13.80
N SER A 318 9.97 -13.20 13.28
CA SER A 318 11.08 -12.58 14.03
C SER A 318 11.74 -11.46 13.23
N GLY A 319 11.76 -10.26 13.81
CA GLY A 319 12.30 -9.05 13.21
C GLY A 319 12.05 -7.85 14.11
N ILE A 320 12.09 -6.64 13.56
CA ILE A 320 11.80 -5.41 14.32
C ILE A 320 10.35 -5.42 14.80
N VAL A 321 9.42 -5.82 13.94
CA VAL A 321 8.03 -6.06 14.34
C VAL A 321 7.72 -7.52 14.03
N PRO A 322 7.53 -8.38 15.04
CA PRO A 322 7.26 -9.80 14.80
C PRO A 322 5.88 -10.02 14.17
N ASN A 323 5.71 -11.18 13.54
CA ASN A 323 4.43 -11.66 12.98
C ASN A 323 3.85 -10.76 11.89
N VAL A 324 4.67 -10.35 10.92
CA VAL A 324 4.26 -9.48 9.81
C VAL A 324 4.41 -10.18 8.47
N VAL A 325 3.32 -10.19 7.73
CA VAL A 325 3.27 -10.38 6.28
C VAL A 325 2.54 -9.18 5.69
N PHE A 326 3.21 -8.42 4.83
CA PHE A 326 2.69 -7.13 4.34
C PHE A 326 2.86 -6.99 2.81
N PRO A 327 1.85 -7.35 1.99
CA PRO A 327 1.95 -7.31 0.53
C PRO A 327 1.91 -5.87 0.02
N THR A 328 2.84 -5.52 -0.88
CA THR A 328 2.98 -4.12 -1.37
C THR A 328 3.19 -3.99 -2.86
N ALA A 329 3.54 -5.08 -3.55
CA ALA A 329 3.68 -5.10 -5.00
C ALA A 329 3.23 -6.44 -5.61
N ILE A 330 2.70 -6.40 -6.84
CA ILE A 330 2.36 -7.57 -7.65
C ILE A 330 2.91 -7.33 -9.05
N GLU A 331 3.61 -8.32 -9.60
CA GLU A 331 4.13 -8.26 -10.97
C GLU A 331 3.89 -9.57 -11.71
N GLU A 332 3.68 -9.46 -13.02
CA GLU A 332 3.63 -10.60 -13.92
C GLU A 332 5.02 -10.84 -14.51
N ILE A 333 5.54 -12.05 -14.30
CA ILE A 333 6.85 -12.48 -14.78
C ILE A 333 6.63 -13.77 -15.57
N GLU A 334 6.90 -13.71 -16.87
CA GLU A 334 6.76 -14.85 -17.79
C GLU A 334 5.39 -15.54 -17.72
N GLY A 335 4.31 -14.77 -17.55
CA GLY A 335 2.93 -15.28 -17.46
C GLY A 335 2.49 -15.75 -16.08
N GLN A 336 3.34 -15.62 -15.06
CA GLN A 336 3.04 -15.96 -13.67
C GLN A 336 3.05 -14.71 -12.79
N LEU A 337 2.06 -14.62 -11.89
CA LEU A 337 1.96 -13.51 -10.95
C LEU A 337 2.77 -13.78 -9.68
N TYR A 338 3.56 -12.79 -9.27
CA TYR A 338 4.35 -12.79 -8.05
C TYR A 338 4.00 -11.57 -7.19
N VAL A 339 3.89 -11.80 -5.88
CA VAL A 339 3.60 -10.78 -4.88
C VAL A 339 4.83 -10.60 -4.01
N PHE A 340 5.35 -9.38 -3.97
CA PHE A 340 6.43 -8.99 -3.07
C PHE A 340 5.83 -8.43 -1.77
N TYR A 341 6.36 -8.88 -0.64
CA TYR A 341 5.80 -8.57 0.67
C TYR A 341 6.87 -8.38 1.74
N GLY A 342 6.62 -7.46 2.67
CA GLY A 342 7.44 -7.28 3.86
C GLY A 342 7.26 -8.43 4.86
N MET A 343 8.37 -8.81 5.50
CA MET A 343 8.45 -9.87 6.51
C MET A 343 9.04 -9.29 7.80
N ALA A 344 8.29 -9.40 8.90
CA ALA A 344 8.68 -9.00 10.26
C ALA A 344 9.31 -7.60 10.42
N ASP A 345 8.95 -6.63 9.56
CA ASP A 345 9.66 -5.35 9.42
C ASP A 345 11.20 -5.53 9.41
N SER A 346 11.70 -6.49 8.62
CA SER A 346 13.13 -6.75 8.50
C SER A 346 13.57 -7.11 7.08
N LYS A 347 12.78 -7.94 6.38
CA LYS A 347 13.13 -8.52 5.09
C LYS A 347 12.00 -8.37 4.09
N ILE A 348 12.29 -8.68 2.83
CA ILE A 348 11.30 -8.79 1.76
C ILE A 348 11.29 -10.23 1.28
N GLY A 349 10.11 -10.80 1.16
CA GLY A 349 9.91 -12.06 0.46
C GLY A 349 9.02 -11.95 -0.76
N VAL A 350 8.83 -13.10 -1.39
CA VAL A 350 8.01 -13.25 -2.59
C VAL A 350 7.10 -14.47 -2.44
N ALA A 351 5.86 -14.31 -2.89
CA ALA A 351 4.86 -15.38 -2.98
C ALA A 351 4.32 -15.44 -4.41
N ARG A 352 3.99 -16.63 -4.89
CA ARG A 352 3.31 -16.83 -6.16
C ARG A 352 1.80 -16.68 -5.95
N LEU A 353 1.16 -15.89 -6.80
CA LEU A 353 -0.28 -15.71 -6.84
C LEU A 353 -0.86 -16.59 -7.94
N ASP A 354 -1.68 -17.56 -7.54
CA ASP A 354 -2.29 -18.52 -8.45
C ASP A 354 -3.81 -18.32 -8.48
N ARG A 355 -4.39 -18.28 -9.68
CA ARG A 355 -5.85 -18.35 -9.88
C ARG A 355 -6.28 -19.81 -9.77
N ARG A 356 -7.22 -20.10 -8.89
CA ARG A 356 -7.85 -21.43 -8.79
C ARG A 356 -8.57 -21.72 -10.11
N VAL A 357 -8.25 -22.84 -10.74
CA VAL A 357 -9.03 -23.33 -11.87
C VAL A 357 -10.38 -23.79 -11.31
N ALA A 358 -11.48 -23.30 -11.86
CA ALA A 358 -12.81 -23.81 -11.51
C ALA A 358 -12.86 -25.31 -11.91
N GLU A 359 -13.19 -26.18 -10.95
CA GLU A 359 -13.44 -27.60 -11.21
C GLU A 359 -14.68 -27.83 -12.10
#